data_AF-A0A800CHE2-F1
#
_entry.id   AF-A0A800CHE2-F1
#
_cell.length_a   1.000
_cell.length_b   1.000
_cell.length_c   1.000
_cell.angle_alpha   90.00
_cell.angle_beta   90.00
_cell.angle_gamma   90.00
#
_symmetry.space_group_name_H-M   'P 1'
#
loop_
_entity.id
_entity.type
_entity.pdbx_description
1 polymer ?
#
loop_
_entity_poly.entity_id
_entity_poly.type
_entity_poly.pdbx_seq_one_letter_code
_entity_poly.pdbx_strand_id
1 'polypeptide(L)'
;MAFNWLNEFQHEVEKPDNYAEKTLAAYRLGMKAKGSIVGVRIEIDQAGCAACREIDVTAVYHPDDAPILPLPDCTKGKRCGCVYRPVMKYER
;
A
#
# COMPACT_ATOMS: atom_id res chain seq x y z
N MET A 1 10.13 18.37 -2.87
CA MET A 1 10.30 17.06 -3.53
C MET A 1 10.88 16.03 -2.55
N ALA A 2 10.08 15.62 -1.55
CA ALA A 2 10.45 14.58 -0.58
C ALA A 2 9.72 13.25 -0.81
N PHE A 3 8.64 13.26 -1.61
CA PHE A 3 7.82 12.09 -1.90
C PHE A 3 8.45 11.13 -2.93
N ASN A 4 9.27 11.62 -3.88
CA ASN A 4 9.89 10.74 -4.88
C ASN A 4 10.94 9.79 -4.29
N TRP A 5 11.76 10.27 -3.35
CA TRP A 5 12.75 9.42 -2.67
C TRP A 5 12.09 8.33 -1.81
N LEU A 6 10.97 8.65 -1.15
CA LEU A 6 10.15 7.68 -0.42
C LEU A 6 9.55 6.61 -1.34
N ASN A 7 9.20 6.98 -2.58
CA ASN A 7 8.69 6.02 -3.56
C ASN A 7 9.78 5.03 -3.98
N GLU A 8 10.94 5.53 -4.41
CA GLU A 8 12.07 4.68 -4.82
C GLU A 8 12.53 3.76 -3.68
N PHE A 9 12.62 4.29 -2.46
CA PHE A 9 13.06 3.50 -1.29
C PHE A 9 12.08 2.39 -0.91
N GLN A 10 10.77 2.59 -1.07
CA GLN A 10 9.79 1.53 -0.76
C GLN A 10 9.71 0.43 -1.83
N HIS A 11 10.15 0.73 -3.06
CA HIS A 11 10.21 -0.25 -4.15
C HIS A 11 11.50 -1.09 -4.14
N GLU A 12 12.62 -0.54 -3.66
CA GLU A 12 13.93 -1.23 -3.67
C GLU A 12 14.28 -1.96 -2.37
N VAL A 13 13.61 -1.65 -1.25
CA VAL A 13 13.92 -2.24 0.06
C VAL A 13 13.06 -3.48 0.33
N GLU A 14 13.69 -4.54 0.86
CA GLU A 14 12.97 -5.73 1.30
C GLU A 14 11.92 -5.36 2.36
N LYS A 15 10.68 -5.75 2.11
CA LYS A 15 9.60 -5.46 3.04
C LYS A 15 9.82 -6.21 4.35
N PRO A 16 9.68 -5.52 5.50
CA PRO A 16 9.65 -6.20 6.78
C PRO A 16 8.44 -7.14 6.84
N ASP A 17 8.57 -8.22 7.61
CA ASP A 17 7.52 -9.25 7.74
C ASP A 17 6.17 -8.70 8.21
N ASN A 18 6.19 -7.58 8.94
CA ASN A 18 5.00 -6.87 9.42
C ASN A 18 4.69 -5.58 8.64
N TYR A 19 5.11 -5.48 7.37
CA TYR A 19 4.87 -4.31 6.54
C TYR A 19 3.38 -3.94 6.45
N ALA A 20 2.53 -4.89 6.08
CA ALA A 20 1.09 -4.64 5.92
C ALA A 20 0.45 -4.22 7.25
N GLU A 21 0.71 -4.96 8.31
CA GLU A 21 0.15 -4.68 9.64
C GLU A 21 0.52 -3.27 10.12
N LYS A 22 1.82 -2.91 10.06
CA LYS A 22 2.28 -1.58 10.49
C LYS A 22 1.70 -0.46 9.64
N THR A 23 1.72 -0.63 8.32
CA THR A 23 1.27 0.39 7.37
C THR A 23 -0.24 0.62 7.49
N LEU A 24 -1.03 -0.45 7.51
CA LEU A 24 -2.48 -0.38 7.66
C LEU A 24 -2.88 0.14 9.05
N ALA A 25 -2.19 -0.25 10.11
CA ALA A 25 -2.42 0.29 11.46
C ALA A 25 -2.16 1.80 11.53
N ALA A 26 -1.11 2.30 10.87
CA ALA A 26 -0.83 3.73 10.79
C ALA A 26 -1.96 4.50 10.07
N TYR A 27 -2.47 3.96 8.96
CA TYR A 27 -3.60 4.58 8.26
C TYR A 27 -4.91 4.48 9.02
N ARG A 28 -5.19 3.35 9.68
CA ARG A 28 -6.34 3.19 10.59
C ARG A 28 -6.31 4.24 11.71
N LEU A 29 -5.14 4.50 12.28
CA LEU A 29 -4.97 5.56 13.28
C LEU A 29 -5.25 6.95 12.68
N GLY A 30 -4.71 7.24 11.50
CA GLY A 30 -4.94 8.50 10.79
C GLY A 30 -6.42 8.73 10.44
N MET A 31 -7.16 7.67 10.09
CA MET A 31 -8.62 7.72 9.87
C MET A 31 -9.39 7.98 11.17
N LYS A 32 -9.06 7.25 12.25
CA LYS A 32 -9.72 7.41 13.57
C LYS A 32 -9.51 8.81 14.17
N ALA A 33 -8.38 9.45 13.92
CA ALA A 33 -8.03 10.76 14.45
C ALA A 33 -8.81 11.94 13.80
N LYS A 34 -9.93 11.69 13.11
CA LYS A 34 -10.61 12.64 12.20
C LYS A 34 -9.67 13.18 11.11
N GLY A 35 -8.63 12.44 10.76
CA GLY A 35 -7.70 12.82 9.73
C GLY A 35 -8.36 12.82 8.35
N SER A 36 -7.69 13.42 7.38
CA SER A 36 -8.18 13.52 6.00
C SER A 36 -8.11 12.21 5.22
N ILE A 37 -7.66 11.10 5.82
CA ILE A 37 -7.57 9.80 5.14
C ILE A 37 -8.97 9.21 5.05
N VAL A 38 -9.41 8.86 3.84
CA VAL A 38 -10.70 8.18 3.59
C VAL A 38 -10.55 6.68 3.36
N GLY A 39 -9.34 6.24 3.03
CA GLY A 39 -9.00 4.83 2.82
C GLY A 39 -7.59 4.69 2.29
N VAL A 40 -7.30 3.52 1.75
CA VAL A 40 -6.00 3.18 1.19
C VAL A 40 -6.16 2.61 -0.21
N ARG A 41 -5.25 2.97 -1.09
CA ARG A 41 -5.13 2.43 -2.44
C ARG A 41 -3.86 1.62 -2.53
N ILE A 42 -3.84 0.60 -3.38
CA ILE A 42 -2.63 -0.16 -3.64
C ILE A 42 -2.00 0.39 -4.93
N GLU A 43 -0.73 0.77 -4.83
CA GLU A 43 0.09 1.08 -5.99
C GLU A 43 0.93 -0.15 -6.34
N ILE A 44 0.70 -0.68 -7.53
CA ILE A 44 1.43 -1.86 -8.02
C ILE A 44 2.78 -1.43 -8.59
N ASP A 45 3.79 -2.23 -8.32
CA ASP A 45 5.09 -2.12 -9.00
C ASP A 45 4.91 -2.38 -10.51
N GLN A 46 5.57 -1.61 -11.37
CA GLN A 46 5.54 -1.80 -12.83
C GLN A 46 6.10 -3.17 -13.24
N ALA A 47 7.08 -3.70 -12.49
CA ALA A 47 7.56 -5.06 -12.66
C ALA A 47 6.68 -6.09 -11.92
N GLY A 48 5.45 -5.72 -11.55
CA GLY A 48 4.57 -6.41 -10.62
C GLY A 48 4.22 -7.86 -10.97
N CYS A 49 3.85 -8.61 -9.92
CA CYS A 49 3.47 -10.00 -9.98
C CYS A 49 2.09 -10.22 -10.63
N ALA A 50 1.78 -11.43 -11.11
CA ALA A 50 0.47 -11.73 -11.71
C ALA A 50 -0.70 -11.42 -10.76
N ALA A 51 -0.60 -11.85 -9.49
CA ALA A 51 -1.59 -11.56 -8.45
C ALA A 51 -1.76 -10.04 -8.19
N CYS A 52 -0.69 -9.27 -8.38
CA CYS A 52 -0.69 -7.82 -8.21
C CYS A 52 -1.48 -7.14 -9.34
N ARG A 53 -1.48 -7.71 -10.56
CA ARG A 53 -2.21 -7.18 -11.72
C ARG A 53 -3.72 -7.35 -11.61
N GLU A 54 -4.16 -8.32 -10.80
CA GLU A 54 -5.59 -8.53 -10.52
C GLU A 54 -6.13 -7.53 -9.49
N ILE A 55 -5.25 -6.83 -8.76
CA ILE A 55 -5.67 -5.78 -7.84
C ILE A 55 -6.17 -4.58 -8.65
N ASP A 56 -7.39 -4.15 -8.34
CA ASP A 56 -7.89 -2.87 -8.80
C ASP A 56 -7.11 -1.73 -8.10
N VAL A 57 -6.21 -1.12 -8.85
CA VAL A 57 -5.39 0.03 -8.41
C VAL A 57 -6.18 1.32 -8.28
N THR A 58 -7.43 1.35 -8.73
CA THR A 58 -8.34 2.50 -8.59
C THR A 58 -9.28 2.34 -7.41
N ALA A 59 -9.44 1.11 -6.90
CA ALA A 59 -10.25 0.82 -5.73
C ALA A 59 -9.63 1.43 -4.45
N VAL A 60 -10.49 2.05 -3.66
CA VAL A 60 -10.16 2.56 -2.33
C VAL A 60 -10.65 1.55 -1.31
N TYR A 61 -9.71 0.92 -0.61
CA TYR A 61 -9.98 -0.06 0.42
C TYR A 61 -10.00 0.60 1.81
N HIS A 62 -10.80 0.07 2.72
CA HIS A 62 -10.61 0.35 4.14
C HIS A 62 -9.35 -0.38 4.63
N PRO A 63 -8.54 0.18 5.55
CA PRO A 63 -7.36 -0.51 6.07
C PRO A 63 -7.61 -1.90 6.67
N ASP A 64 -8.86 -2.20 7.05
CA ASP A 64 -9.27 -3.49 7.62
C ASP A 64 -9.62 -4.52 6.54
N ASP A 65 -10.04 -4.05 5.36
CA ASP A 65 -10.45 -4.87 4.22
C ASP A 65 -9.38 -4.90 3.11
N ALA A 66 -8.29 -4.14 3.28
CA ALA A 66 -7.23 -4.03 2.30
C ALA A 66 -6.48 -5.36 2.17
N PRO A 67 -6.17 -5.81 0.94
CA PRO A 67 -5.33 -6.98 0.70
C PRO A 67 -4.00 -6.86 1.43
N ILE A 68 -3.54 -7.93 2.09
CA ILE A 68 -2.27 -7.97 2.82
C ILE A 68 -1.10 -8.12 1.83
N LEU A 69 -0.19 -7.14 1.82
CA LEU A 69 1.00 -7.11 0.98
C LEU A 69 2.24 -7.57 1.75
N PRO A 70 3.11 -8.41 1.18
CA PRO A 70 2.98 -9.05 -0.13
C PRO A 70 1.81 -10.05 -0.18
N LEU A 71 1.13 -10.10 -1.34
CA LEU A 71 0.06 -11.07 -1.56
C LEU A 71 0.59 -12.52 -1.37
N PRO A 72 -0.24 -13.46 -0.90
CA PRO A 72 0.17 -14.85 -0.71
C PRO A 72 0.74 -15.47 -2.00
N ASP A 73 0.20 -15.11 -3.16
CA ASP A 73 0.64 -15.60 -4.47
C ASP A 73 1.69 -14.69 -5.16
N CYS A 74 2.36 -13.83 -4.39
CA CYS A 74 3.39 -12.96 -4.95
C CYS A 74 4.69 -13.73 -5.21
N THR A 75 5.01 -13.94 -6.48
CA THR A 75 6.27 -14.56 -6.93
C THR A 75 7.54 -13.82 -6.48
N LYS A 76 7.44 -12.54 -6.09
CA LYS A 76 8.56 -11.73 -5.58
C LYS A 76 8.74 -11.80 -4.04
N GLY A 77 7.76 -12.34 -3.31
CA GLY A 77 7.80 -12.40 -1.84
C GLY A 77 8.15 -11.06 -1.19
N LYS A 78 9.20 -11.04 -0.36
CA LYS A 78 9.69 -9.84 0.36
C LYS A 78 10.22 -8.73 -0.55
N ARG A 79 10.55 -9.04 -1.81
CA ARG A 79 10.98 -8.07 -2.83
C ARG A 79 9.81 -7.53 -3.64
N CYS A 80 8.58 -7.76 -3.20
CA CYS A 80 7.41 -7.19 -3.82
C CYS A 80 7.43 -5.67 -3.66
N GLY A 81 7.48 -4.92 -4.76
CA GLY A 81 7.43 -3.47 -4.74
C GLY A 81 6.04 -2.86 -4.53
N CYS A 82 4.94 -3.62 -4.40
CA CYS A 82 3.61 -3.00 -4.27
C CYS A 82 3.47 -2.22 -2.94
N VAL A 83 2.90 -1.03 -2.93
CA VAL A 83 2.81 -0.22 -1.70
C VAL A 83 1.38 0.25 -1.42
N TYR A 84 1.08 0.51 -0.15
CA TYR A 84 -0.16 1.17 0.21
C TYR A 84 0.00 2.69 0.15
N ARG A 85 -1.00 3.36 -0.39
CA ARG A 85 -1.10 4.82 -0.43
C ARG A 85 -2.34 5.27 0.31
N PRO A 86 -2.24 6.23 1.24
CA PRO A 86 -3.42 6.82 1.84
C PRO A 86 -4.14 7.64 0.78
N VAL A 87 -5.45 7.46 0.67
CA VAL A 87 -6.32 8.30 -0.17
C VAL A 87 -6.89 9.39 0.72
N MET A 88 -6.71 10.64 0.32
CA MET A 88 -7.16 11.79 1.10
C MET A 88 -8.54 12.27 0.62
N LYS A 89 -9.36 12.78 1.54
CA LYS A 89 -10.75 13.23 1.30
C LYS A 89 -10.87 14.32 0.24
N TYR A 90 -9.81 15.10 0.05
CA TYR A 90 -9.75 16.24 -0.87
C TYR A 90 -9.15 15.90 -2.24
N GLU A 91 -8.72 14.67 -2.49
CA GLU A 91 -8.23 14.21 -3.80
C GLU A 91 -9.37 13.81 -4.75
N ARG A 92 -10.58 14.34 -4.52
CA ARG A 92 -11.80 14.00 -5.26
C ARG A 92 -12.13 15.02 -6.33
#